data_AF-A0A5C7V3A3-F1
#
_entry.id   AF-A0A5C7V3A3-F1
#
_cell.length_a   1.000
_cell.length_b   1.000
_cell.length_c   1.000
_cell.angle_alpha   90.00
_cell.angle_beta   90.00
_cell.angle_gamma   90.00
#
_symmetry.space_group_name_H-M   'P 1'
#
loop_
_entity.id
_entity.type
_entity.pdbx_description
1 polymer ?
#
loop_
_entity_poly.entity_id
_entity_poly.type
_entity_poly.pdbx_seq_one_letter_code
_entity_poly.pdbx_strand_id
1 'polypeptide(L)'
;MTSTASPSSSPERVFGWREHTALWFSLGVGLLVMQVGAYLVPAMGTRDAALAVVGGSILGAGLLAWVAWLGCTSGQTSAGLIRTAYGQGFARLPILLNVVQLLGWATFELVVMRDGTRAIARQALGIDPGLVAPTLLWGVMVLLLLRGSMLTLVRRIIARVALPLVVLSLLWLSWQFLGLAQAQGLAALWQRQGEGGMGVMPALDLVIAMPISWLPLVADYARHGRSGVGALRGAWAGYAVANIWCYTLGVLVALTLPSQD
;
A
#
# COMPACT_ATOMS: atom_id res chain seq x y z
N MET A 1 -25.81 6.59 -35.00
CA MET A 1 -26.21 6.28 -33.62
C MET A 1 -25.51 7.25 -32.69
N THR A 2 -26.32 7.96 -31.94
CA THR A 2 -26.03 9.22 -31.22
C THR A 2 -25.05 9.05 -30.06
N SER A 3 -24.05 9.92 -30.05
CA SER A 3 -23.12 10.17 -28.94
C SER A 3 -23.90 10.53 -27.67
N THR A 4 -23.80 9.70 -26.63
CA THR A 4 -24.16 10.07 -25.26
C THR A 4 -22.87 10.25 -24.45
N ALA A 5 -22.09 11.27 -24.78
CA ALA A 5 -21.15 11.83 -23.83
C ALA A 5 -21.95 12.72 -22.88
N SER A 6 -22.32 12.19 -21.72
CA SER A 6 -22.82 12.99 -20.60
C SER A 6 -21.81 14.13 -20.34
N PRO A 7 -22.27 15.37 -20.04
CA PRO A 7 -21.36 16.44 -19.67
C PRO A 7 -20.56 15.95 -18.46
N SER A 8 -19.23 15.91 -18.57
CA SER A 8 -18.39 15.51 -17.45
C SER A 8 -18.60 16.54 -16.33
N SER A 9 -19.47 16.21 -15.37
CA SER A 9 -19.60 16.95 -14.14
C SER A 9 -18.19 17.15 -13.57
N SER A 10 -17.78 18.38 -13.35
CA SER A 10 -16.50 18.69 -12.70
C SER A 10 -16.35 17.79 -11.47
N PRO A 11 -15.22 17.09 -11.31
CA PRO A 11 -15.06 16.16 -10.19
C PRO A 11 -15.29 16.91 -8.87
N GLU A 12 -16.05 16.31 -7.95
CA GLU A 12 -16.32 16.91 -6.66
C GLU A 12 -15.00 17.03 -5.88
N ARG A 13 -14.48 18.26 -5.74
CA ARG A 13 -13.17 18.52 -5.13
C ARG A 13 -13.25 18.56 -3.61
N VAL A 14 -13.42 17.39 -3.00
CA VAL A 14 -13.62 17.24 -1.54
C VAL A 14 -12.35 16.92 -0.76
N PHE A 15 -11.29 16.42 -1.39
CA PHE A 15 -10.07 15.99 -0.68
C PHE A 15 -9.11 17.16 -0.46
N GLY A 16 -8.77 17.41 0.81
CA GLY A 16 -7.64 18.22 1.19
C GLY A 16 -6.37 17.37 1.31
N TRP A 17 -5.29 17.99 1.77
CA TRP A 17 -4.02 17.29 1.98
C TRP A 17 -4.14 16.14 2.99
N ARG A 18 -4.97 16.30 4.04
CA ARG A 18 -5.17 15.30 5.10
C ARG A 18 -5.87 14.06 4.57
N GLU A 19 -6.90 14.21 3.75
CA GLU A 19 -7.61 13.09 3.13
C GLU A 19 -6.69 12.33 2.17
N HIS A 20 -5.86 13.04 1.40
CA HIS A 20 -4.84 12.39 0.57
C HIS A 20 -3.82 11.63 1.42
N THR A 21 -3.30 12.24 2.49
CA THR A 21 -2.37 11.55 3.40
C THR A 21 -3.01 10.33 4.05
N ALA A 22 -4.23 10.43 4.57
CA ALA A 22 -4.93 9.30 5.20
C ALA A 22 -5.19 8.16 4.21
N LEU A 23 -5.63 8.49 2.99
CA LEU A 23 -5.85 7.51 1.93
C LEU A 23 -4.55 6.78 1.57
N TRP A 24 -3.51 7.53 1.24
CA TRP A 24 -2.26 6.95 0.74
C TRP A 24 -1.43 6.29 1.84
N PHE A 25 -1.54 6.75 3.09
CA PHE A 25 -1.02 6.01 4.22
C PHE A 25 -1.73 4.67 4.37
N SER A 26 -3.07 4.66 4.35
CA SER A 26 -3.84 3.42 4.46
C SER A 26 -3.54 2.43 3.33
N LEU A 27 -3.28 2.90 2.11
CA LEU A 27 -2.90 2.06 0.97
C LEU A 27 -1.45 1.59 1.01
N GLY A 28 -0.55 2.37 1.64
CA GLY A 28 0.84 1.99 1.82
C GLY A 28 1.06 0.97 2.95
N VAL A 29 0.11 0.84 3.88
CA VAL A 29 0.14 -0.19 4.92
C VAL A 29 -0.37 -1.51 4.33
N GLY A 30 0.50 -2.52 4.27
CA GLY A 30 0.12 -3.85 3.81
C GLY A 30 1.06 -4.95 4.34
N LEU A 31 0.53 -6.15 4.56
CA LEU A 31 1.31 -7.28 5.04
C LEU A 31 2.40 -7.70 4.05
N LEU A 32 2.13 -7.59 2.74
CA LEU A 32 3.10 -7.91 1.70
C LEU A 32 4.35 -7.03 1.83
N VAL A 33 4.19 -5.75 2.16
CA VAL A 33 5.29 -4.80 2.37
C VAL A 33 6.19 -5.27 3.52
N MET A 34 5.57 -5.71 4.63
CA MET A 34 6.32 -6.27 5.76
C MET A 34 7.01 -7.58 5.38
N GLN A 35 6.33 -8.46 4.65
CA GLN A 35 6.90 -9.74 4.22
C GLN A 35 8.10 -9.55 3.29
N VAL A 36 8.00 -8.63 2.32
CA VAL A 36 9.12 -8.28 1.46
C VAL A 36 10.25 -7.66 2.27
N GLY A 37 9.97 -6.75 3.20
CA GLY A 37 10.98 -6.18 4.09
C GLY A 37 11.73 -7.24 4.90
N ALA A 38 11.04 -8.29 5.32
CA ALA A 38 11.65 -9.42 6.00
C ALA A 38 12.62 -10.21 5.11
N TYR A 39 12.37 -10.26 3.80
CA TYR A 39 13.28 -10.92 2.84
C TYR A 39 14.52 -10.09 2.46
N LEU A 40 14.54 -8.78 2.73
CA LEU A 40 15.69 -7.94 2.40
C LEU A 40 16.90 -8.24 3.28
N VAL A 41 16.70 -8.44 4.58
CA VAL A 41 17.81 -8.61 5.55
C VAL A 41 18.67 -9.83 5.26
N PRO A 42 18.10 -11.04 5.06
CA PRO A 42 18.92 -12.21 4.73
C PRO A 42 19.74 -12.00 3.45
N ALA A 43 19.24 -11.24 2.48
CA ALA A 43 19.87 -11.12 1.17
C ALA A 43 21.00 -10.08 1.11
N MET A 44 20.93 -8.96 1.85
CA MET A 44 21.89 -7.85 1.76
C MET A 44 22.37 -7.28 3.10
N GLY A 45 21.84 -7.75 4.23
CA GLY A 45 22.17 -7.23 5.55
C GLY A 45 21.39 -5.97 5.92
N THR A 46 21.47 -5.59 7.20
CA THR A 46 20.56 -4.61 7.81
C THR A 46 20.70 -3.19 7.25
N ARG A 47 21.95 -2.75 7.04
CA ARG A 47 22.23 -1.36 6.60
C ARG A 47 21.77 -1.12 5.17
N ASP A 48 22.10 -2.05 4.28
CA ASP A 48 21.74 -1.99 2.88
C ASP A 48 20.23 -2.11 2.70
N ALA A 49 19.59 -2.99 3.47
CA ALA A 49 18.13 -3.07 3.53
C ALA A 49 17.50 -1.74 3.97
N ALA A 50 18.03 -1.09 5.01
CA ALA A 50 17.51 0.20 5.47
C ALA A 50 17.67 1.30 4.40
N LEU A 51 18.81 1.36 3.70
CA LEU A 51 19.04 2.32 2.61
C LEU A 51 18.10 2.05 1.43
N ALA A 52 17.92 0.79 1.03
CA ALA A 52 17.01 0.41 -0.05
C ALA A 52 15.55 0.77 0.31
N VAL A 53 15.13 0.52 1.55
CA VAL A 53 13.80 0.86 2.06
C VAL A 53 13.55 2.36 2.03
N VAL A 54 14.46 3.15 2.61
CA VAL A 54 14.28 4.62 2.69
C VAL A 54 14.37 5.24 1.29
N GLY A 55 15.43 4.92 0.55
CA GLY A 55 15.66 5.45 -0.80
C GLY A 55 14.54 5.06 -1.76
N GLY A 56 14.20 3.77 -1.82
CA GLY A 56 13.15 3.28 -2.70
C GLY A 56 11.77 3.82 -2.35
N SER A 57 11.44 3.95 -1.07
CA SER A 57 10.16 4.52 -0.64
C SER A 57 10.04 5.99 -0.99
N ILE A 58 11.09 6.79 -0.76
CA ILE A 58 11.09 8.23 -1.07
C ILE A 58 10.95 8.45 -2.59
N LEU A 59 11.74 7.71 -3.38
CA LEU A 59 11.73 7.81 -4.84
C LEU A 59 10.39 7.35 -5.42
N GLY A 60 9.94 6.15 -5.04
CA GLY A 60 8.68 5.60 -5.55
C GLY A 60 7.46 6.42 -5.12
N ALA A 61 7.38 6.86 -3.86
CA ALA A 61 6.33 7.76 -3.41
C ALA A 61 6.41 9.13 -4.11
N GLY A 62 7.61 9.59 -4.47
CA GLY A 62 7.84 10.79 -5.29
C GLY A 62 7.16 10.69 -6.66
N LEU A 63 7.39 9.59 -7.37
CA LEU A 63 6.76 9.30 -8.66
C LEU A 63 5.23 9.23 -8.53
N LEU A 64 4.75 8.51 -7.52
CA LEU A 64 3.32 8.39 -7.23
C LEU A 64 2.68 9.77 -6.98
N ALA A 65 3.31 10.58 -6.14
CA ALA A 65 2.85 11.92 -5.81
C ALA A 65 2.85 12.88 -7.00
N TRP A 66 3.79 12.71 -7.92
CA TRP A 66 3.85 13.48 -9.16
C TRP A 66 2.63 13.19 -10.05
N VAL A 67 2.26 11.91 -10.19
CA VAL A 67 1.06 11.55 -10.96
C VAL A 67 -0.22 11.94 -10.19
N ALA A 68 -0.21 11.93 -8.85
CA ALA A 68 -1.30 12.49 -8.06
C ALA A 68 -1.51 13.98 -8.35
N TRP A 69 -0.42 14.75 -8.42
CA TRP A 69 -0.46 16.16 -8.79
C TRP A 69 -1.08 16.35 -10.18
N LEU A 70 -0.61 15.60 -11.19
CA LEU A 70 -1.15 15.63 -12.55
C LEU A 70 -2.65 15.28 -12.60
N GLY A 71 -3.08 14.24 -11.89
CA GLY A 71 -4.50 13.86 -11.81
C GLY A 71 -5.36 14.94 -11.16
N CYS A 72 -4.85 15.59 -10.11
CA CYS A 72 -5.55 16.68 -9.42
C CYS A 72 -5.65 17.96 -10.26
N THR A 73 -4.57 18.35 -10.96
CA THR A 73 -4.55 19.59 -11.78
C THR A 73 -5.34 19.42 -13.07
N SER A 74 -5.19 18.28 -13.75
CA SER A 74 -5.90 18.00 -15.01
C SER A 74 -7.36 17.58 -14.80
N GLY A 75 -7.72 17.05 -13.62
CA GLY A 75 -9.04 16.47 -13.35
C GLY A 75 -9.31 15.16 -14.09
N GLN A 76 -8.32 14.60 -14.78
CA GLN A 76 -8.46 13.37 -15.56
C GLN A 76 -8.41 12.12 -14.68
N THR A 77 -9.02 11.04 -15.17
CA THR A 77 -8.84 9.69 -14.63
C THR A 77 -7.45 9.16 -14.97
N SER A 78 -7.00 8.12 -14.28
CA SER A 78 -5.72 7.47 -14.61
C SER A 78 -5.73 6.92 -16.03
N ALA A 79 -6.84 6.30 -16.44
CA ALA A 79 -7.05 5.88 -17.83
C ALA A 79 -7.06 7.05 -18.83
N GLY A 80 -7.51 8.23 -18.42
CA GLY A 80 -7.42 9.47 -19.21
C GLY A 80 -5.97 9.88 -19.44
N LEU A 81 -5.18 9.99 -18.36
CA LEU A 81 -3.75 10.33 -18.44
C LEU A 81 -2.97 9.34 -19.30
N ILE A 82 -3.22 8.03 -19.16
CA ILE A 82 -2.59 6.99 -19.97
C ILE A 82 -2.95 7.16 -21.45
N ARG A 83 -4.21 7.47 -21.77
CA ARG A 83 -4.63 7.76 -23.16
C ARG A 83 -3.98 9.01 -23.72
N THR A 84 -3.78 10.05 -22.90
CA THR A 84 -3.06 11.26 -23.33
C THR A 84 -1.58 10.98 -23.60
N ALA A 85 -0.94 10.13 -22.78
CA ALA A 85 0.48 9.82 -22.94
C ALA A 85 0.78 8.83 -24.08
N TYR A 86 -0.04 7.78 -24.25
CA TYR A 86 0.23 6.67 -25.18
C TYR A 86 -0.68 6.66 -26.43
N GLY A 87 -1.66 7.56 -26.52
CA GLY A 87 -2.68 7.56 -27.57
C GLY A 87 -3.76 6.49 -27.37
N GLN A 88 -4.83 6.55 -28.18
CA GLN A 88 -6.02 5.71 -27.98
C GLN A 88 -5.80 4.21 -28.25
N GLY A 89 -4.84 3.87 -29.12
CA GLY A 89 -4.54 2.48 -29.48
C GLY A 89 -3.78 1.76 -28.37
N PHE A 90 -2.53 2.18 -28.11
CA PHE A 90 -1.64 1.50 -27.18
C PHE A 90 -2.10 1.59 -25.71
N ALA A 91 -2.83 2.64 -25.32
CA ALA A 91 -3.33 2.80 -23.95
C ALA A 91 -4.22 1.65 -23.44
N ARG A 92 -4.84 0.86 -24.34
CA ARG A 92 -5.68 -0.28 -23.92
C ARG A 92 -4.88 -1.36 -23.18
N LEU A 93 -3.63 -1.61 -23.60
CA LEU A 93 -2.77 -2.62 -23.01
C LEU A 93 -2.43 -2.32 -21.53
N PRO A 94 -1.82 -1.18 -21.16
CA PRO A 94 -1.52 -0.87 -19.77
C PRO A 94 -2.78 -0.73 -18.91
N ILE A 95 -3.91 -0.27 -19.46
CA ILE A 95 -5.19 -0.23 -18.74
C ILE A 95 -5.66 -1.66 -18.40
N LEU A 96 -5.63 -2.58 -19.36
CA LEU A 96 -6.04 -3.97 -19.13
C LEU A 96 -5.11 -4.68 -18.14
N LEU A 97 -3.79 -4.49 -18.28
CA LEU A 97 -2.81 -5.04 -17.34
C LEU A 97 -3.02 -4.51 -15.93
N ASN A 98 -3.34 -3.22 -15.78
CA ASN A 98 -3.68 -2.66 -14.48
C ASN A 98 -4.95 -3.29 -13.87
N VAL A 99 -5.97 -3.58 -14.69
CA VAL A 99 -7.17 -4.30 -14.21
C VAL A 99 -6.80 -5.68 -13.69
N VAL A 100 -5.97 -6.43 -14.41
CA VAL A 100 -5.49 -7.76 -13.97
C VAL A 100 -4.70 -7.65 -12.66
N GLN A 101 -3.82 -6.65 -12.55
CA GLN A 101 -3.05 -6.39 -11.33
C GLN A 101 -3.97 -6.09 -10.13
N LEU A 102 -5.01 -5.27 -10.32
CA LEU A 102 -5.98 -4.95 -9.27
C LEU A 102 -6.81 -6.16 -8.84
N LEU A 103 -7.15 -7.07 -9.77
CA LEU A 103 -7.77 -8.35 -9.42
C LEU A 103 -6.82 -9.22 -8.59
N GLY A 104 -5.53 -9.23 -8.93
CA GLY A 104 -4.48 -9.88 -8.13
C GLY A 104 -4.41 -9.33 -6.71
N TRP A 105 -4.34 -8.01 -6.56
CA TRP A 105 -4.35 -7.33 -5.26
C TRP A 105 -5.62 -7.63 -4.46
N ALA A 106 -6.80 -7.53 -5.08
CA ALA A 106 -8.07 -7.82 -4.41
C ALA A 106 -8.14 -9.29 -3.92
N THR A 107 -7.62 -10.22 -4.72
CA THR A 107 -7.56 -11.64 -4.35
C THR A 107 -6.60 -11.86 -3.17
N PHE A 108 -5.42 -11.25 -3.22
CA PHE A 108 -4.42 -11.32 -2.15
C PHE A 108 -4.98 -10.79 -0.82
N GLU A 109 -5.60 -9.60 -0.82
CA GLU A 109 -6.20 -9.01 0.37
C GLU A 109 -7.32 -9.89 0.94
N LEU A 110 -8.16 -10.48 0.08
CA LEU A 110 -9.22 -11.39 0.52
C LEU A 110 -8.63 -12.66 1.18
N VAL A 111 -7.56 -13.21 0.64
CA VAL A 111 -6.83 -14.34 1.23
C VAL A 111 -6.25 -13.98 2.60
N VAL A 112 -5.63 -12.80 2.72
CA VAL A 112 -5.10 -12.29 3.99
C VAL A 112 -6.22 -12.15 5.03
N MET A 113 -7.35 -11.54 4.68
CA MET A 113 -8.49 -11.39 5.59
C MET A 113 -9.07 -12.75 6.01
N ARG A 114 -9.16 -13.69 5.07
CA ARG A 114 -9.59 -15.07 5.32
C ARG A 114 -8.67 -15.76 6.33
N ASP A 115 -7.38 -15.77 6.06
CA ASP A 115 -6.39 -16.48 6.88
C ASP A 115 -6.24 -15.82 8.25
N GLY A 116 -6.31 -14.48 8.33
CA GLY A 116 -6.36 -13.73 9.59
C GLY A 116 -7.60 -14.08 10.41
N THR A 117 -8.79 -14.13 9.80
CA THR A 117 -10.04 -14.52 10.50
C THR A 117 -9.97 -15.95 11.00
N ARG A 118 -9.43 -16.86 10.19
CA ARG A 118 -9.24 -18.26 10.56
C ARG A 118 -8.26 -18.41 11.72
N ALA A 119 -7.15 -17.68 11.71
CA ALA A 119 -6.18 -17.67 12.79
C ALA A 119 -6.81 -17.17 14.10
N ILE A 120 -7.56 -16.07 14.05
CA ILE A 120 -8.28 -15.52 15.21
C ILE A 120 -9.31 -16.51 15.74
N ALA A 121 -10.13 -17.11 14.88
CA ALA A 121 -11.15 -18.08 15.29
C ALA A 121 -10.53 -19.31 15.98
N ARG A 122 -9.42 -19.82 15.43
CA ARG A 122 -8.69 -20.94 16.03
C ARG A 122 -8.10 -20.57 17.39
N GLN A 123 -7.48 -19.39 17.50
CA GLN A 123 -6.78 -18.99 18.72
C GLN A 123 -7.73 -18.53 19.84
N ALA A 124 -8.82 -17.84 19.49
CA ALA A 124 -9.76 -17.27 20.47
C ALA A 124 -10.92 -18.21 20.80
N LEU A 125 -11.41 -18.99 19.85
CA LEU A 125 -12.61 -19.84 20.00
C LEU A 125 -12.31 -21.34 19.91
N GLY A 126 -11.09 -21.73 19.52
CA GLY A 126 -10.75 -23.15 19.30
C GLY A 126 -11.42 -23.78 18.08
N ILE A 127 -12.03 -22.97 17.20
CA ILE A 127 -12.81 -23.43 16.04
C ILE A 127 -12.02 -23.18 14.75
N ASP A 128 -11.98 -24.16 13.85
CA ASP A 128 -11.51 -23.96 12.47
C ASP A 128 -12.71 -23.75 11.53
N PRO A 129 -13.02 -22.50 11.12
CA PRO A 129 -14.12 -22.24 10.19
C PRO A 129 -13.85 -22.72 8.76
N GLY A 130 -12.68 -23.33 8.50
CA GLY A 130 -12.26 -23.76 7.17
C GLY A 130 -11.92 -22.56 6.28
N LEU A 131 -11.84 -22.80 4.96
CA LEU A 131 -11.49 -21.77 3.99
C LEU A 131 -12.73 -21.07 3.42
N VAL A 132 -13.83 -21.81 3.21
CA VAL A 132 -14.99 -21.33 2.46
C VAL A 132 -15.77 -20.27 3.23
N ALA A 133 -16.09 -20.51 4.50
CA ALA A 133 -16.89 -19.59 5.30
C ALA A 133 -16.26 -18.19 5.44
N PRO A 134 -14.99 -18.04 5.87
CA PRO A 134 -14.35 -16.72 5.94
C PRO A 134 -14.16 -16.07 4.56
N THR A 135 -13.89 -16.84 3.50
CA THR A 135 -13.83 -16.32 2.12
C THR A 135 -15.16 -15.71 1.68
N LEU A 136 -16.28 -16.42 1.91
CA LEU A 136 -17.61 -15.92 1.55
C LEU A 136 -17.99 -14.70 2.37
N LEU A 137 -17.67 -14.70 3.68
CA LEU A 137 -17.93 -13.57 4.56
C LEU A 137 -17.26 -12.28 4.03
N TRP A 138 -15.96 -12.34 3.76
CA TRP A 138 -15.22 -11.17 3.25
C TRP A 138 -15.59 -10.82 1.81
N GLY A 139 -15.88 -11.82 0.96
CA GLY A 139 -16.38 -11.59 -0.39
C GLY A 139 -17.71 -10.82 -0.40
N VAL A 140 -18.67 -11.22 0.44
CA VAL A 140 -19.93 -10.50 0.60
C VAL A 140 -19.70 -9.10 1.16
N MET A 141 -18.83 -8.96 2.16
CA MET A 141 -18.48 -7.64 2.72
C MET A 141 -17.92 -6.70 1.65
N VAL A 142 -17.00 -7.17 0.80
CA VAL A 142 -16.45 -6.39 -0.31
C VAL A 142 -17.55 -5.99 -1.30
N LEU A 143 -18.44 -6.91 -1.67
CA LEU A 143 -19.59 -6.61 -2.55
C LEU A 143 -20.55 -5.57 -1.96
N LEU A 144 -20.71 -5.55 -0.64
CA LEU A 144 -21.50 -4.52 0.05
C LEU A 144 -20.76 -3.17 0.06
N LEU A 145 -19.45 -3.16 0.32
CA LEU A 145 -18.63 -1.94 0.29
C LEU A 145 -18.57 -1.31 -1.10
N LEU A 146 -18.58 -2.12 -2.16
CA LEU A 146 -18.65 -1.69 -3.57
C LEU A 146 -19.92 -0.89 -3.89
N ARG A 147 -21.01 -1.03 -3.10
CA ARG A 147 -22.23 -0.23 -3.26
C ARG A 147 -22.12 1.17 -2.65
N GLY A 148 -21.13 1.41 -1.79
CA GLY A 148 -20.92 2.67 -1.09
C GLY A 148 -20.12 3.70 -1.89
N SER A 149 -20.21 4.97 -1.47
CA SER A 149 -19.32 6.02 -2.00
C SER A 149 -17.92 5.88 -1.42
N MET A 150 -16.92 5.73 -2.29
CA MET A 150 -15.51 5.68 -1.92
C MET A 150 -15.07 6.95 -1.15
N LEU A 151 -15.58 8.12 -1.54
CA LEU A 151 -15.29 9.40 -0.86
C LEU A 151 -15.82 9.42 0.59
N THR A 152 -17.00 8.86 0.81
CA THR A 152 -17.61 8.77 2.16
C THR A 152 -16.87 7.74 3.02
N LEU A 153 -16.50 6.59 2.44
CA LEU A 153 -15.73 5.54 3.12
C LEU A 153 -14.40 6.10 3.65
N VAL A 154 -13.63 6.77 2.80
CA VAL A 154 -12.34 7.37 3.18
C VAL A 154 -12.50 8.39 4.31
N ARG A 155 -13.45 9.32 4.17
CA ARG A 155 -13.59 10.45 5.11
C ARG A 155 -14.20 10.05 6.45
N ARG A 156 -15.15 9.11 6.46
CA ARG A 156 -15.92 8.76 7.67
C ARG A 156 -15.36 7.54 8.38
N ILE A 157 -14.93 6.52 7.65
CA ILE A 157 -14.52 5.23 8.24
C ILE A 157 -13.00 5.14 8.29
N ILE A 158 -12.31 5.32 7.15
CA ILE A 158 -10.85 5.15 7.11
C ILE A 158 -10.17 6.19 8.00
N ALA A 159 -10.40 7.48 7.75
CA ALA A 159 -9.70 8.54 8.47
C ALA A 159 -10.02 8.61 9.98
N ARG A 160 -11.18 8.12 10.42
CA ARG A 160 -11.62 8.24 11.83
C ARG A 160 -11.51 6.97 12.65
N VAL A 161 -11.61 5.79 12.03
CA VAL A 161 -11.70 4.51 12.73
C VAL A 161 -10.57 3.59 12.29
N ALA A 162 -10.51 3.24 11.01
CA ALA A 162 -9.54 2.25 10.53
C ALA A 162 -8.10 2.74 10.69
N LEU A 163 -7.81 3.99 10.28
CA LEU A 163 -6.48 4.56 10.31
C LEU A 163 -5.91 4.67 11.74
N PRO A 164 -6.62 5.22 12.74
CA PRO A 164 -6.15 5.20 14.12
C PRO A 164 -5.90 3.79 14.65
N LEU A 165 -6.77 2.83 14.37
CA LEU A 165 -6.57 1.43 14.78
C LEU A 165 -5.32 0.83 14.14
N VAL A 166 -5.13 1.03 12.83
CA VAL A 166 -3.94 0.58 12.11
C VAL A 166 -2.67 1.21 12.70
N VAL A 167 -2.67 2.53 12.95
CA VAL A 167 -1.53 3.22 13.56
C VAL A 167 -1.24 2.68 14.96
N LEU A 168 -2.27 2.43 15.78
CA LEU A 168 -2.10 1.82 17.10
C LEU A 168 -1.51 0.41 16.99
N SER A 169 -1.98 -0.40 16.04
CA SER A 169 -1.41 -1.73 15.78
C SER A 169 0.05 -1.66 15.34
N LEU A 170 0.40 -0.74 14.43
CA LEU A 170 1.79 -0.55 13.99
C LEU A 170 2.69 -0.08 15.13
N LEU A 171 2.23 0.86 15.96
CA LEU A 171 2.96 1.31 17.15
C LEU A 171 3.17 0.17 18.14
N TRP A 172 2.14 -0.64 18.38
CA TRP A 172 2.23 -1.80 19.25
C TRP A 172 3.23 -2.84 18.72
N LEU A 173 3.17 -3.17 17.42
CA LEU A 173 4.14 -4.07 16.79
C LEU A 173 5.56 -3.51 16.85
N SER A 174 5.73 -2.21 16.56
CA SER A 174 7.03 -1.55 16.67
C SER A 174 7.58 -1.64 18.09
N TRP A 175 6.74 -1.44 19.11
CA TRP A 175 7.15 -1.59 20.51
C TRP A 175 7.60 -3.02 20.83
N GLN A 176 6.82 -4.04 20.42
CA GLN A 176 7.15 -5.45 20.67
C GLN A 176 8.48 -5.84 20.01
N PHE A 177 8.64 -5.56 18.72
CA PHE A 177 9.85 -5.95 17.99
C PHE A 177 11.07 -5.13 18.36
N LEU A 178 10.92 -3.84 18.70
CA LEU A 178 12.03 -3.06 19.26
C LEU A 178 12.46 -3.59 20.63
N GLY A 179 11.53 -4.02 21.47
CA GLY A 179 11.84 -4.67 22.75
C GLY A 179 12.66 -5.95 22.56
N LEU A 180 12.26 -6.80 21.60
CA LEU A 180 13.02 -8.00 21.22
C LEU A 180 14.40 -7.65 20.65
N ALA A 181 14.48 -6.65 19.76
CA ALA A 181 15.73 -6.21 19.16
C ALA A 181 16.70 -5.64 20.21
N GLN A 182 16.18 -4.93 21.21
CA GLN A 182 16.97 -4.44 22.33
C GLN A 182 17.50 -5.58 23.20
N ALA A 183 16.68 -6.58 23.49
CA ALA A 183 17.09 -7.76 24.25
C ALA A 183 18.19 -8.58 23.54
N GLN A 184 18.19 -8.60 22.21
CA GLN A 184 19.19 -9.29 21.38
C GLN A 184 20.43 -8.45 21.04
N GLY A 185 20.41 -7.15 21.37
CA GLY A 185 21.50 -6.22 21.12
C GLY A 185 21.41 -5.51 19.76
N LEU A 186 20.94 -4.26 19.78
CA LEU A 186 20.76 -3.41 18.58
C LEU A 186 22.03 -3.27 17.74
N ALA A 187 23.20 -3.17 18.37
CA ALA A 187 24.46 -3.02 17.66
C ALA A 187 24.80 -4.26 16.82
N ALA A 188 24.56 -5.46 17.35
CA ALA A 188 24.78 -6.71 16.63
C ALA A 188 23.79 -6.84 15.47
N LEU A 189 22.51 -6.55 15.70
CA LEU A 189 21.48 -6.57 14.65
C LEU A 189 21.76 -5.56 13.53
N TRP A 190 22.24 -4.36 13.88
CA TRP A 190 22.61 -3.34 12.88
C TRP A 190 23.85 -3.70 12.05
N GLN A 191 24.74 -4.53 12.60
CA GLN A 191 25.94 -5.01 11.92
C GLN A 191 25.73 -6.36 11.20
N ARG A 192 24.54 -6.95 11.30
CA ARG A 192 24.22 -8.24 10.68
C ARG A 192 24.42 -8.16 9.16
N GLN A 193 25.34 -8.99 8.68
CA GLN A 193 25.62 -9.18 7.26
C GLN A 193 24.53 -10.08 6.66
N GLY A 194 24.21 -9.86 5.39
CA GLY A 194 23.39 -10.79 4.62
C GLY A 194 24.19 -12.04 4.26
N GLU A 195 23.49 -13.14 3.96
CA GLU A 195 24.04 -14.38 3.42
C GLU A 195 24.35 -14.27 1.92
N GLY A 196 24.01 -13.11 1.31
CA GLY A 196 24.08 -12.88 -0.13
C GLY A 196 22.80 -13.32 -0.83
N GLY A 197 22.67 -12.96 -2.11
CA GLY A 197 21.52 -13.35 -2.94
C GLY A 197 20.79 -12.18 -3.59
N MET A 198 20.92 -10.95 -3.08
CA MET A 198 20.37 -9.75 -3.72
C MET A 198 21.27 -8.54 -3.48
N GLY A 199 21.62 -7.81 -4.55
CA GLY A 199 22.33 -6.53 -4.44
C GLY A 199 21.40 -5.38 -4.04
N VAL A 200 21.98 -4.24 -3.68
CA VAL A 200 21.23 -3.03 -3.26
C VAL A 200 20.30 -2.50 -4.37
N MET A 201 20.69 -2.57 -5.64
CA MET A 201 19.86 -2.03 -6.72
C MET A 201 18.59 -2.84 -6.98
N PRO A 202 18.65 -4.18 -7.13
CA PRO A 202 17.44 -4.99 -7.17
C PRO A 202 16.52 -4.79 -5.95
N ALA A 203 17.11 -4.58 -4.76
CA ALA A 203 16.35 -4.29 -3.54
C ALA A 203 15.60 -2.97 -3.62
N LEU A 204 16.30 -1.93 -4.09
CA LEU A 204 15.72 -0.60 -4.32
C LEU A 204 14.57 -0.69 -5.33
N ASP A 205 14.76 -1.40 -6.44
CA ASP A 205 13.73 -1.61 -7.47
C ASP A 205 12.49 -2.29 -6.88
N LEU A 206 12.70 -3.28 -6.02
CA LEU A 206 11.61 -4.01 -5.35
C LEU A 206 10.83 -3.07 -4.42
N VAL A 207 11.52 -2.25 -3.62
CA VAL A 207 10.87 -1.25 -2.76
C VAL A 207 10.12 -0.19 -3.59
N ILE A 208 10.68 0.24 -4.72
CA ILE A 208 10.09 1.22 -5.63
C ILE A 208 8.86 0.63 -6.36
N ALA A 209 8.88 -0.65 -6.70
CA ALA A 209 7.81 -1.33 -7.42
C ALA A 209 6.47 -1.20 -6.69
N MET A 210 6.48 -1.18 -5.35
CA MET A 210 5.27 -1.02 -4.54
C MET A 210 4.53 0.30 -4.82
N PRO A 211 5.10 1.50 -4.58
CA PRO A 211 4.49 2.77 -5.00
C PRO A 211 4.15 2.83 -6.51
N ILE A 212 5.01 2.29 -7.37
CA ILE A 212 4.81 2.30 -8.83
C ILE A 212 3.55 1.54 -9.24
N SER A 213 3.23 0.44 -8.55
CA SER A 213 2.03 -0.36 -8.83
C SER A 213 0.72 0.44 -8.71
N TRP A 214 0.73 1.56 -7.97
CA TRP A 214 -0.42 2.44 -7.79
C TRP A 214 -0.49 3.60 -8.80
N LEU A 215 0.54 3.82 -9.62
CA LEU A 215 0.56 4.88 -10.63
C LEU A 215 -0.64 4.84 -11.58
N PRO A 216 -1.12 3.68 -12.06
CA PRO A 216 -2.26 3.63 -12.98
C PRO A 216 -3.62 3.79 -12.28
N LEU A 217 -3.65 4.09 -10.97
CA LEU A 217 -4.87 4.31 -10.19
C LEU A 217 -4.88 5.66 -9.45
N VAL A 218 -3.71 6.22 -9.15
CA VAL A 218 -3.54 7.41 -8.30
C VAL A 218 -4.38 8.60 -8.76
N ALA A 219 -4.52 8.83 -10.06
CA ALA A 219 -5.23 9.98 -10.60
C ALA A 219 -6.75 9.87 -10.42
N ASP A 220 -7.31 8.66 -10.36
CA ASP A 220 -8.74 8.44 -10.12
C ASP A 220 -9.17 8.94 -8.73
N TYR A 221 -8.26 8.90 -7.77
CA TYR A 221 -8.43 9.49 -6.45
C TYR A 221 -8.01 10.96 -6.41
N ALA A 222 -6.87 11.29 -7.00
CA ALA A 222 -6.29 12.62 -6.94
C ALA A 222 -7.14 13.70 -7.63
N ARG A 223 -7.92 13.36 -8.66
CA ARG A 223 -8.84 14.30 -9.34
C ARG A 223 -9.89 14.93 -8.43
N HIS A 224 -10.18 14.33 -7.28
CA HIS A 224 -11.08 14.86 -6.25
C HIS A 224 -10.38 15.82 -5.26
N GLY A 225 -9.11 16.13 -5.50
CA GLY A 225 -8.32 17.05 -4.68
C GLY A 225 -8.68 18.52 -4.91
N ARG A 226 -8.64 19.31 -3.82
CA ARG A 226 -8.85 20.77 -3.84
C ARG A 226 -7.65 21.53 -4.43
N SER A 227 -6.44 21.01 -4.27
CA SER A 227 -5.22 21.64 -4.79
C SER A 227 -4.21 20.58 -5.22
N GLY A 228 -3.52 20.81 -6.34
CA GLY A 228 -2.50 19.89 -6.85
C GLY A 228 -1.37 19.68 -5.84
N VAL A 229 -0.90 20.76 -5.19
CA VAL A 229 0.15 20.68 -4.17
C VAL A 229 -0.33 19.88 -2.95
N GLY A 230 -1.61 19.99 -2.57
CA GLY A 230 -2.20 19.17 -1.51
C GLY A 230 -2.25 17.69 -1.86
N ALA A 231 -2.60 17.36 -3.11
CA ALA A 231 -2.56 15.99 -3.61
C ALA A 231 -1.13 15.43 -3.64
N LEU A 232 -0.15 16.22 -4.11
CA LEU A 232 1.27 15.85 -4.15
C LEU A 232 1.81 15.56 -2.75
N ARG A 233 1.76 16.57 -1.87
CA ARG A 233 2.32 16.45 -0.51
C ARG A 233 1.58 15.40 0.29
N GLY A 234 0.26 15.32 0.10
CA GLY A 234 -0.58 14.35 0.79
C GLY A 234 -0.23 12.91 0.41
N ALA A 235 -0.16 12.62 -0.89
CA ALA A 235 0.21 11.31 -1.41
C ALA A 235 1.65 10.92 -1.06
N TRP A 236 2.60 11.85 -1.25
CA TRP A 236 4.00 11.61 -0.93
C TRP A 236 4.20 11.28 0.55
N ALA A 237 3.74 12.15 1.45
CA ALA A 237 3.94 11.96 2.88
C ALA A 237 3.18 10.73 3.41
N GLY A 238 1.95 10.52 2.96
CA GLY A 238 1.14 9.37 3.39
C GLY A 238 1.80 8.05 3.00
N TYR A 239 2.13 7.90 1.70
CA TYR A 239 2.69 6.65 1.20
C TYR A 239 4.12 6.40 1.66
N ALA A 240 5.00 7.42 1.62
CA ALA A 240 6.39 7.27 2.02
C ALA A 240 6.51 6.84 3.49
N VAL A 241 5.75 7.47 4.39
CA VAL A 241 5.76 7.12 5.83
C VAL A 241 5.24 5.70 6.03
N ALA A 242 4.10 5.35 5.43
CA ALA A 242 3.53 4.01 5.57
C ALA A 242 4.48 2.92 5.03
N ASN A 243 5.04 3.14 3.85
CA ASN A 243 5.92 2.18 3.18
C ASN A 243 7.22 2.00 3.99
N ILE A 244 7.90 3.08 4.39
CA ILE A 244 9.11 2.99 5.24
C ILE A 244 8.81 2.26 6.54
N TRP A 245 7.70 2.60 7.21
CA TRP A 245 7.34 1.98 8.49
C TRP A 245 7.09 0.48 8.33
N CYS A 246 6.27 0.07 7.37
CA CYS A 246 5.95 -1.35 7.16
C CYS A 246 7.17 -2.16 6.72
N TYR A 247 7.98 -1.64 5.80
CA TYR A 247 9.24 -2.29 5.41
C TYR A 247 10.20 -2.43 6.59
N THR A 248 10.34 -1.38 7.41
CA THR A 248 11.20 -1.41 8.60
C THR A 248 10.70 -2.40 9.63
N LEU A 249 9.38 -2.52 9.82
CA LEU A 249 8.79 -3.57 10.66
C LEU A 249 9.12 -4.97 10.12
N GLY A 250 9.05 -5.17 8.80
CA GLY A 250 9.48 -6.42 8.16
C GLY A 250 10.95 -6.76 8.43
N VAL A 251 11.83 -5.77 8.28
CA VAL A 251 13.25 -5.87 8.61
C VAL A 251 13.45 -6.25 10.08
N LEU A 252 12.74 -5.60 11.00
CA LEU A 252 12.81 -5.91 12.44
C LEU A 252 12.31 -7.33 12.76
N VAL A 253 11.24 -7.77 12.11
CA VAL A 253 10.71 -9.14 12.21
C VAL A 253 11.77 -10.15 11.82
N ALA A 254 12.42 -9.99 10.66
CA ALA A 254 13.49 -10.88 10.21
C ALA A 254 14.74 -10.87 11.09
N LEU A 255 15.01 -9.74 11.74
CA LEU A 255 16.15 -9.60 12.65
C LEU A 255 15.91 -10.27 14.00
N THR A 256 14.67 -10.28 14.48
CA THR A 256 14.34 -10.65 15.86
C THR A 256 13.71 -12.03 16.01
N LEU A 257 13.05 -12.53 14.97
CA LEU A 257 12.50 -13.89 14.96
C LEU A 257 13.51 -14.86 14.34
N PRO A 258 13.64 -16.08 14.89
CA PRO A 258 14.44 -17.13 14.25
C PRO A 258 13.89 -17.40 12.85
N SER A 259 14.77 -17.55 11.85
CA SER A 259 14.38 -18.13 10.57
C SER A 259 13.81 -19.52 10.85
N GLN A 260 12.56 -19.75 10.44
CA GLN A 260 12.06 -21.13 10.36
C GLN A 260 12.70 -21.74 9.12
N ASP A 261 13.84 -22.40 9.34
CA ASP A 261 14.37 -23.39 8.41
C ASP A 261 13.45 -24.61 8.37
#